data_AF-X1UW39-F1
#
_entry.id   AF-X1UW39-F1
#
_cell.length_a   1.000
_cell.length_b   1.000
_cell.length_c   1.000
_cell.angle_alpha   90.00
_cell.angle_beta   90.00
_cell.angle_gamma   90.00
#
_symmetry.space_group_name_H-M   'P 1'
#
loop_
_entity.id
_entity.type
_entity.pdbx_description
1 polymer ?
#
loop_
_entity_poly.entity_id
_entity_poly.type
_entity_poly.pdbx_seq_one_letter_code
_entity_poly.pdbx_strand_id
1 'polypeptide(L)'
;MAIGIPARGPTGAVFGFIRMLLKLLRKEEPQYIACAFDKGRKTFRHQKSKDYKANRPAMPEELVAQIPLIKETLEAFRIPVFEEEEYEADDLLGTLAKKGEKER
;
A
#
# COMPACT_ATOMS: atom_id res chain seq x y z
N MET A 1 -25.34 -15.90 -1.48
CA MET A 1 -24.11 -15.17 -1.11
C MET A 1 -24.34 -14.57 0.26
N ALA A 2 -23.71 -15.12 1.30
CA ALA A 2 -23.76 -14.49 2.61
C ALA A 2 -22.93 -13.21 2.51
N ILE A 3 -23.59 -12.05 2.59
CA ILE A 3 -22.92 -10.80 2.90
C ILE A 3 -22.60 -10.89 4.38
N GLY A 4 -21.51 -11.60 4.71
CA GLY A 4 -20.92 -11.47 6.02
C GLY A 4 -20.58 -10.00 6.18
N ILE A 5 -21.11 -9.35 7.20
CA ILE A 5 -20.54 -8.11 7.71
C ILE A 5 -19.61 -8.56 8.84
N PRO A 6 -18.30 -8.73 8.63
CA PRO A 6 -17.38 -8.92 9.73
C PRO A 6 -16.72 -7.56 10.02
N ALA A 7 -17.10 -6.91 11.11
CA ALA A 7 -16.20 -5.93 11.73
C ALA A 7 -16.55 -5.73 13.20
N ARG A 8 -15.93 -6.53 14.08
CA ARG A 8 -15.66 -6.15 15.48
C ARG A 8 -14.22 -5.61 15.63
N GLY A 9 -13.62 -5.14 14.53
CA GLY A 9 -12.23 -4.65 14.49
C GLY A 9 -12.15 -3.14 14.22
N PRO A 10 -11.00 -2.50 14.47
CA PRO A 10 -10.80 -1.09 14.20
C PRO A 10 -10.94 -0.80 12.70
N THR A 11 -11.55 0.33 12.34
CA THR A 11 -11.81 0.72 10.93
C THR A 11 -11.31 2.14 10.59
N GLY A 12 -10.69 2.82 11.55
CA GLY A 12 -10.25 4.22 11.40
C GLY A 12 -9.24 4.42 10.27
N ALA A 13 -8.29 3.50 10.10
CA ALA A 13 -7.29 3.58 9.03
C ALA A 13 -7.92 3.34 7.66
N VAL A 14 -8.85 2.38 7.55
CA VAL A 14 -9.59 2.12 6.31
C VAL A 14 -10.41 3.33 5.90
N PHE A 15 -11.16 3.91 6.84
CA PHE A 15 -11.96 5.12 6.59
C PHE A 15 -11.08 6.31 6.16
N GLY A 16 -9.97 6.53 6.86
CA GLY A 16 -9.01 7.58 6.52
C GLY A 16 -8.43 7.39 5.12
N PHE A 17 -8.00 6.17 4.81
CA PHE A 17 -7.45 5.80 3.50
C PHE A 17 -8.46 6.07 2.37
N ILE A 18 -9.70 5.60 2.49
CA ILE A 18 -10.74 5.80 1.48
C ILE A 18 -11.01 7.29 1.26
N ARG A 19 -11.11 8.07 2.34
CA ARG A 19 -11.29 9.52 2.22
C ARG A 19 -10.15 10.19 1.46
N MET A 20 -8.91 9.81 1.75
CA MET A 20 -7.73 10.34 1.07
C MET A 20 -7.70 9.93 -0.40
N LEU A 21 -8.00 8.67 -0.71
CA LEU A 21 -8.08 8.16 -2.08
C LEU A 21 -9.13 8.90 -2.90
N LEU A 22 -10.35 9.04 -2.37
CA LEU A 22 -11.44 9.76 -3.05
C LEU A 22 -11.13 11.25 -3.23
N LYS A 23 -10.37 11.86 -2.31
CA LYS A 23 -9.90 13.23 -2.47
C LYS A 23 -8.84 13.33 -3.57
N LEU A 24 -7.88 12.39 -3.61
CA LEU A 24 -6.84 12.33 -4.63
C LEU A 24 -7.43 12.18 -6.03
N LEU A 25 -8.31 11.20 -6.22
CA LEU A 25 -8.95 10.92 -7.52
C LEU A 25 -9.72 12.13 -8.06
N ARG A 26 -10.43 12.86 -7.20
CA ARG A 26 -11.17 14.08 -7.60
C ARG A 26 -10.28 15.28 -7.87
N LYS A 27 -9.12 15.37 -7.23
CA LYS A 27 -8.25 16.55 -7.32
C LYS A 27 -7.29 16.45 -8.51
N GLU A 28 -6.71 15.27 -8.71
CA GLU A 28 -5.67 15.06 -9.71
C GLU A 28 -6.21 14.48 -11.02
N GLU A 29 -7.46 13.98 -11.03
CA GLU A 29 -8.11 13.34 -12.19
C GLU A 29 -7.17 12.44 -13.02
N PRO A 30 -6.46 11.49 -12.37
CA PRO A 30 -5.36 10.80 -13.01
C PRO A 30 -5.87 9.81 -14.07
N GLN A 31 -5.20 9.78 -15.22
CA GLN A 31 -5.45 8.75 -16.24
C GLN A 31 -4.94 7.36 -15.81
N TYR A 32 -3.94 7.32 -14.92
CA TYR A 32 -3.34 6.09 -14.41
C TYR A 32 -3.11 6.20 -12.90
N ILE A 33 -3.37 5.12 -12.18
CA ILE A 33 -3.15 5.02 -10.74
C ILE A 33 -2.66 3.61 -10.39
N ALA A 34 -1.76 3.54 -9.40
CA ALA A 34 -1.25 2.30 -8.84
C ALA A 34 -0.97 2.50 -7.35
N CYS A 35 -0.96 1.42 -6.59
CA CYS A 35 -0.55 1.39 -5.19
C CYS A 35 0.59 0.39 -5.00
N ALA A 36 1.49 0.65 -4.06
CA ALA A 36 2.56 -0.27 -3.70
C ALA A 36 2.64 -0.42 -2.17
N PHE A 37 2.89 -1.63 -1.69
CA PHE A 37 3.12 -1.92 -0.27
C PHE A 37 4.46 -2.62 -0.08
N ASP A 38 5.07 -2.41 1.08
CA ASP A 38 6.26 -3.15 1.50
C ASP A 38 5.88 -4.61 1.84
N LYS A 39 6.53 -5.59 1.19
CA LYS A 39 6.24 -7.02 1.41
C LYS A 39 7.11 -7.68 2.50
N GLY A 40 7.96 -6.95 3.20
CA GLY A 40 8.72 -7.53 4.32
C GLY A 40 9.86 -6.68 4.89
N ARG A 41 10.48 -7.20 5.96
CA ARG A 41 11.62 -6.59 6.67
C ARG A 41 12.99 -6.97 6.12
N LYS A 42 13.09 -7.84 5.11
CA LYS A 42 14.37 -8.34 4.57
C LYS A 42 14.56 -7.93 3.11
N THR A 43 14.63 -6.63 2.87
CA THR A 43 15.01 -6.11 1.55
C THR A 43 16.51 -6.26 1.32
N PHE A 44 16.97 -6.11 0.08
CA PHE A 44 18.42 -6.08 -0.24
C PHE A 44 19.18 -5.02 0.59
N ARG A 45 18.50 -3.97 1.07
CA ARG A 45 19.08 -2.94 1.94
C ARG A 45 19.42 -3.46 3.33
N HIS A 46 18.60 -4.36 3.88
CA HIS A 46 18.88 -5.02 5.16
C HIS A 46 20.04 -6.03 5.06
N GLN A 47 20.29 -6.58 3.86
CA GLN A 47 21.46 -7.42 3.60
C GLN A 47 22.76 -6.60 3.59
N LYS A 48 22.69 -5.32 3.18
CA LYS A 48 23.84 -4.40 3.13
C LYS A 48 24.15 -3.71 4.45
N SER A 49 23.16 -3.54 5.33
CA SER A 49 23.37 -2.98 6.66
C SER A 49 22.37 -3.54 7.67
N LYS A 50 22.88 -4.14 8.75
CA LYS A 50 22.06 -4.74 9.81
C LYS A 50 21.27 -3.69 10.61
N ASP A 51 21.74 -2.44 10.62
CA ASP A 51 21.11 -1.34 11.37
C ASP A 51 20.08 -0.57 10.53
N TYR A 52 19.93 -0.93 9.25
CA TYR A 52 18.99 -0.27 8.36
C TYR A 52 17.56 -0.47 8.86
N LYS A 53 16.85 0.64 9.14
CA LYS A 53 15.50 0.67 9.74
C LYS A 53 15.37 -0.06 11.10
N ALA A 54 16.47 -0.42 11.76
CA ALA A 54 16.45 -1.18 13.01
C ALA A 54 15.72 -0.45 14.16
N ASN A 55 15.75 0.89 14.17
CA ASN A 55 15.10 1.71 15.19
C ASN A 55 13.64 2.06 14.87
N ARG A 56 13.05 1.55 13.78
CA ARG A 56 11.64 1.81 13.48
C ARG A 56 10.76 0.95 14.39
N PRO A 57 9.80 1.56 15.11
CA PRO A 57 8.84 0.77 15.88
C PRO A 57 8.03 -0.13 14.94
N ALA A 58 7.62 -1.29 15.46
CA ALA A 58 6.69 -2.16 14.74
C ALA A 58 5.38 -1.41 14.46
N MET A 59 4.76 -1.72 13.33
CA MET A 59 3.43 -1.19 13.01
C MET A 59 2.44 -1.64 14.11
N PRO A 60 1.59 -0.73 14.65
CA PRO A 60 0.59 -1.11 15.64
C PRO A 60 -0.33 -2.22 15.12
N GLU A 61 -0.64 -3.21 15.95
CA GLU A 61 -1.45 -4.39 15.55
C GLU A 61 -2.82 -3.99 14.99
N GLU A 62 -3.45 -2.97 15.56
CA GLU A 62 -4.72 -2.42 15.08
C GLU A 62 -4.65 -1.90 13.64
N LEU A 63 -3.50 -1.35 13.24
CA LEU A 63 -3.27 -0.90 11.87
C LEU A 63 -2.98 -2.07 10.95
N VAL A 64 -2.17 -3.04 11.40
CA VAL A 64 -1.87 -4.27 10.65
C VAL A 64 -3.16 -5.02 10.29
N ALA A 65 -4.10 -5.14 11.24
CA ALA A 65 -5.38 -5.79 11.04
C ALA A 65 -6.26 -5.12 9.97
N GLN A 66 -6.00 -3.85 9.65
CA GLN A 66 -6.76 -3.07 8.66
C GLN A 66 -6.17 -3.11 7.25
N ILE A 67 -4.90 -3.52 7.09
CA ILE A 67 -4.23 -3.59 5.78
C ILE A 67 -4.95 -4.51 4.78
N PRO A 68 -5.44 -5.72 5.16
CA PRO A 68 -6.17 -6.57 4.22
C PRO A 68 -7.42 -5.88 3.64
N LEU A 69 -8.19 -5.20 4.48
CA LEU A 69 -9.39 -4.48 4.04
C LEU A 69 -9.06 -3.26 3.16
N ILE A 70 -7.91 -2.61 3.39
CA ILE A 70 -7.41 -1.55 2.49
C ILE A 70 -7.09 -2.14 1.10
N LYS A 71 -6.47 -3.32 1.03
CA LYS A 71 -6.18 -4.00 -0.25
C LYS A 71 -7.46 -4.44 -0.97
N GLU A 72 -8.42 -5.01 -0.25
CA GLU A 72 -9.75 -5.32 -0.80
C GLU A 72 -10.44 -4.07 -1.35
N THR A 73 -10.29 -2.94 -0.66
CA THR A 73 -10.82 -1.67 -1.15
C THR A 73 -10.14 -1.25 -2.46
N LEU A 74 -8.80 -1.29 -2.53
CA LEU A 74 -8.06 -0.98 -3.75
C LEU A 74 -8.47 -1.87 -4.92
N GLU A 75 -8.67 -3.17 -4.67
CA GLU A 75 -9.18 -4.13 -5.65
C GLU A 75 -10.59 -3.73 -6.13
N ALA A 76 -11.49 -3.33 -5.22
CA ALA A 76 -12.83 -2.88 -5.58
C ALA A 76 -12.82 -1.61 -6.47
N PHE A 77 -11.84 -0.71 -6.27
CA PHE A 77 -11.59 0.43 -7.16
C PHE A 77 -10.85 0.07 -8.44
N ARG A 78 -10.48 -1.20 -8.64
CA ARG A 78 -9.64 -1.70 -9.75
C ARG A 78 -8.28 -1.01 -9.84
N ILE A 79 -7.74 -0.62 -8.70
CA ILE A 79 -6.41 -0.02 -8.60
C ILE A 79 -5.40 -1.16 -8.45
N PRO A 80 -4.44 -1.32 -9.37
CA PRO A 80 -3.41 -2.35 -9.26
C PRO A 80 -2.54 -2.11 -8.03
N VAL A 81 -2.28 -3.19 -7.30
CA VAL A 81 -1.43 -3.20 -6.10
C VAL A 81 -0.15 -3.99 -6.39
N PHE A 82 1.01 -3.40 -6.12
CA PHE A 82 2.32 -4.01 -6.34
C PHE A 82 3.03 -4.27 -5.00
N GLU A 83 3.54 -5.49 -4.84
CA GLU A 83 4.27 -5.92 -3.65
C GLU A 83 5.36 -6.92 -4.06
N GLU A 84 6.58 -6.75 -3.57
CA GLU A 84 7.70 -7.61 -3.92
C GLU A 84 8.60 -7.86 -2.70
N GLU A 85 9.11 -9.09 -2.53
CA GLU A 85 9.73 -9.54 -1.27
C GLU A 85 11.07 -8.86 -0.97
N GLU A 86 11.82 -8.53 -2.02
CA GLU A 86 13.18 -7.98 -1.88
C GLU A 86 13.24 -6.46 -2.04
N TYR A 87 12.12 -5.83 -2.42
CA TYR A 87 12.04 -4.41 -2.76
C TYR A 87 11.09 -3.65 -1.85
N GLU A 88 11.36 -2.37 -1.66
CA GLU A 88 10.48 -1.47 -0.91
C GLU A 88 9.41 -0.89 -1.83
N ALA A 89 8.29 -0.44 -1.25
CA ALA A 89 7.23 0.22 -1.99
C ALA A 89 7.76 1.38 -2.85
N ASP A 90 8.73 2.14 -2.32
CA ASP A 90 9.38 3.25 -3.02
C ASP A 90 10.17 2.80 -4.27
N ASP A 91 10.79 1.61 -4.23
CA ASP A 91 11.49 1.05 -5.40
C ASP A 91 10.49 0.69 -6.51
N LEU A 92 9.35 0.13 -6.12
CA LEU A 92 8.27 -0.23 -7.05
C LEU A 92 7.69 1.04 -7.68
N LEU A 93 7.35 2.05 -6.88
CA LEU A 93 6.84 3.33 -7.38
C LEU A 93 7.85 4.01 -8.30
N GLY A 94 9.13 4.07 -7.93
CA GLY A 94 10.19 4.64 -8.78
C GLY A 94 10.33 3.91 -10.11
N THR A 95 10.21 2.58 -10.10
CA THR A 95 10.24 1.75 -11.31
C THR A 95 9.02 2.01 -12.20
N LEU A 96 7.82 2.06 -11.63
CA LEU A 96 6.58 2.34 -12.36
C LEU A 96 6.58 3.74 -12.96
N ALA A 97 7.04 4.75 -12.22
CA ALA A 97 7.16 6.12 -12.71
C ALA A 97 8.08 6.19 -13.94
N LYS A 98 9.25 5.55 -13.87
CA LYS A 98 10.20 5.51 -15.00
C LYS A 98 9.68 4.74 -16.21
N LYS A 99 8.86 3.72 -16.00
CA LYS A 99 8.18 3.02 -17.11
C LYS A 99 7.12 3.91 -17.75
N GLY A 100 6.26 4.54 -16.94
CA GLY A 100 5.21 5.43 -17.41
C GLY A 100 5.73 6.67 -18.16
N GLU A 101 6.93 7.17 -17.81
CA GLU A 101 7.59 8.24 -18.57
C GLU A 101 7.89 7.84 -20.03
N LYS A 102 8.23 6.57 -20.27
CA LYS A 102 8.59 6.07 -21.61
C LYS A 102 7.38 5.74 -22.48
N GLU A 103 6.23 5.52 -21.87
CA GLU A 103 4.98 5.16 -22.54
C GLU A 103 4.07 6.39 -22.79
N ARG A 104 4.58 7.60 -22.50
CA ARG A 104 3.90 8.88 -22.75
C ARG A 104 4.00 9.34 -24.19
#